data_AF-A0A385JM52-F1
#
_entry.id   AF-A0A385JM52-F1
#
_cell.length_a   1.000
_cell.length_b   1.000
_cell.length_c   1.000
_cell.angle_alpha   90.00
_cell.angle_beta   90.00
_cell.angle_gamma   90.00
#
_symmetry.space_group_name_H-M   'P 1'
#
loop_
_entity.id
_entity.type
_entity.pdbx_description
1 polymer ?
#
loop_
_entity_poly.entity_id
_entity_poly.type
_entity_poly.pdbx_seq_one_letter_code
_entity_poly.pdbx_strand_id
1 'polypeptide(L)'
;MKNLKSYNIPVSTTLTSTISSICAFLYLTNPSLKFIYKNSLINIIPFFFFILVIILSNNYIFKKKLLSPFLLISLFFSITISSFFFNISGIEFKEIFRIISLYFAFIAGLILFNQINTRLLIIFLICWCISLALSSNMNIINYHDGKDFNHLNFTLPLAMLVSWLIFYINLKNKINFIFTLLLLIPIIYLSINIIFAGSRAAIVVPLFIATIYSLLLFNHINKKRMISFMILFSITIIISLPIIINKLSSYFLYKLSTMSSNIEDDSRYQLYKKLYYVLQDFPQGIGYHNYSLYIMEPYPHNFFLEIALNSGILSSLLLLLFIVYYLLKSIKLNRTRKLDIKNLIPLIFFSYFLLSWQLSNDFGSSAPLFFSLGLLVSSTYQNNEEFNNYE
;
A
#
# COMPACT_ATOMS: atom_id res chain seq x y z
N MET A 1 -38.94 16.73 -20.74
CA MET A 1 -37.85 15.85 -21.24
C MET A 1 -36.59 16.68 -21.38
N LYS A 2 -35.60 16.51 -20.49
CA LYS A 2 -34.30 17.20 -20.58
C LYS A 2 -33.45 16.48 -21.62
N ASN A 3 -33.04 17.21 -22.66
CA ASN A 3 -32.14 16.74 -23.72
C ASN A 3 -30.89 16.08 -23.11
N LEU A 4 -30.82 14.76 -23.23
CA LEU A 4 -29.59 13.98 -23.06
C LEU A 4 -28.67 14.35 -24.22
N LYS A 5 -27.84 15.39 -24.04
CA LYS A 5 -26.66 15.57 -24.88
C LYS A 5 -25.81 14.32 -24.69
N SER A 6 -25.77 13.47 -25.70
CA SER A 6 -24.80 12.38 -25.81
C SER A 6 -23.42 13.00 -25.81
N TYR A 7 -22.77 13.03 -24.65
CA TYR A 7 -21.36 13.39 -24.56
C TYR A 7 -20.60 12.30 -25.31
N ASN A 8 -20.19 12.60 -26.55
CA ASN A 8 -19.16 11.85 -27.25
C ASN A 8 -17.88 12.01 -26.41
N ILE A 9 -17.66 11.06 -25.50
CA ILE A 9 -16.41 10.94 -24.77
C ILE A 9 -15.36 10.59 -25.83
N PRO A 10 -14.38 11.47 -26.11
CA PRO A 10 -13.42 11.23 -27.18
C PRO A 10 -12.67 9.93 -26.93
N VAL A 11 -12.56 9.07 -27.96
CA VAL A 11 -11.93 7.73 -27.89
C VAL A 11 -10.49 7.78 -27.34
N SER A 12 -9.78 8.89 -27.51
CA SER A 12 -8.45 9.10 -26.92
C SER A 12 -8.45 9.10 -25.38
N THR A 13 -9.57 9.47 -24.74
CA THR A 13 -9.71 9.45 -23.27
C THR A 13 -10.02 8.06 -22.73
N THR A 14 -10.59 7.15 -23.53
CA THR A 14 -10.88 5.78 -23.10
C THR A 14 -9.63 4.91 -23.15
N LEU A 15 -8.78 5.07 -24.17
CA LEU A 15 -7.52 4.32 -24.28
C LEU A 15 -6.52 4.74 -23.19
N THR A 16 -6.28 6.05 -23.04
CA THR A 16 -5.34 6.57 -22.03
C THR A 16 -5.77 6.21 -20.60
N SER A 17 -7.07 6.29 -20.30
CA SER A 17 -7.57 5.90 -18.97
C SER A 17 -7.46 4.40 -18.71
N THR A 18 -7.67 3.56 -19.72
CA THR A 18 -7.49 2.11 -19.61
C THR A 18 -6.02 1.76 -19.33
N ILE A 19 -5.09 2.34 -20.10
CA ILE A 19 -3.65 2.12 -19.94
C ILE A 19 -3.17 2.66 -18.59
N SER A 20 -3.69 3.81 -18.15
CA SER A 20 -3.41 4.36 -16.81
C SER A 20 -3.88 3.43 -15.69
N SER A 21 -5.07 2.83 -15.83
CA SER A 21 -5.56 1.84 -14.87
C SER A 21 -4.74 0.54 -14.89
N ILE A 22 -4.24 0.10 -16.05
CA ILE A 22 -3.30 -1.02 -16.15
C ILE A 22 -1.97 -0.69 -15.45
N CYS A 23 -1.40 0.49 -15.73
CA CYS A 23 -0.17 0.95 -15.09
C CYS A 23 -0.32 0.99 -13.56
N ALA A 24 -1.42 1.57 -13.07
CA ALA A 24 -1.73 1.62 -11.64
C ALA A 24 -1.89 0.22 -11.03
N PHE A 25 -2.61 -0.66 -11.72
CA PHE A 25 -2.74 -2.06 -11.33
C PHE A 25 -1.36 -2.71 -11.18
N LEU A 26 -0.49 -2.57 -12.18
CA LEU A 26 0.85 -3.17 -12.19
C LEU A 26 1.73 -2.66 -11.05
N TYR A 27 1.71 -1.34 -10.75
CA TYR A 27 2.44 -0.80 -9.60
C TYR A 27 1.95 -1.36 -8.26
N LEU A 28 0.62 -1.44 -8.07
CA LEU A 28 0.02 -1.90 -6.82
C LEU A 28 0.21 -3.41 -6.60
N THR A 29 0.26 -4.20 -7.67
CA THR A 29 0.39 -5.67 -7.60
C THR A 29 1.80 -6.18 -7.88
N ASN A 30 2.77 -5.29 -8.11
CA ASN A 30 4.15 -5.63 -8.49
C ASN A 30 4.77 -6.77 -7.64
N PRO A 31 4.65 -6.77 -6.30
CA PRO A 31 5.20 -7.86 -5.49
C PRO A 31 4.65 -9.26 -5.87
N SER A 32 3.36 -9.34 -6.21
CA SER A 32 2.71 -10.59 -6.59
C SER A 32 2.89 -10.97 -8.06
N LEU A 33 3.18 -10.03 -8.94
CA LEU A 33 3.46 -10.34 -10.36
C LEU A 33 4.68 -11.25 -10.50
N LYS A 34 5.61 -11.21 -9.53
CA LYS A 34 6.80 -12.07 -9.49
C LYS A 34 6.45 -13.57 -9.51
N PHE A 35 5.28 -13.98 -9.02
CA PHE A 35 4.85 -15.38 -9.10
C PHE A 35 4.66 -15.88 -10.53
N ILE A 36 4.37 -14.98 -11.49
CA ILE A 36 4.32 -15.32 -12.91
C ILE A 36 5.71 -15.24 -13.53
N TYR A 37 6.45 -14.18 -13.22
CA TYR A 37 7.76 -13.94 -13.82
C TYR A 37 8.82 -13.68 -12.74
N LYS A 38 9.63 -14.72 -12.49
CA LYS A 38 10.66 -14.79 -11.44
C LYS A 38 11.90 -13.89 -11.69
N ASN A 39 11.73 -12.74 -12.33
CA ASN A 39 12.83 -11.87 -12.72
C ASN A 39 12.57 -10.42 -12.28
N SER A 40 13.61 -9.76 -11.80
CA SER A 40 13.63 -8.34 -11.44
C SER A 40 13.21 -7.38 -12.57
N LEU A 41 13.29 -7.81 -13.84
CA LEU A 41 12.80 -7.05 -14.99
C LEU A 41 11.30 -6.71 -14.89
N ILE A 42 10.53 -7.48 -14.12
CA ILE A 42 9.11 -7.21 -13.92
C ILE A 42 8.84 -5.83 -13.31
N ASN A 43 9.80 -5.29 -12.54
CA ASN A 43 9.71 -3.96 -11.95
C ASN A 43 9.78 -2.84 -13.00
N ILE A 44 10.26 -3.12 -14.22
CA ILE A 44 10.35 -2.15 -15.33
C ILE A 44 9.02 -2.05 -16.09
N ILE A 45 8.20 -3.11 -16.06
CA ILE A 45 6.93 -3.16 -16.80
C ILE A 45 5.98 -2.00 -16.41
N PRO A 46 5.72 -1.71 -15.12
CA PRO A 46 4.90 -0.55 -14.75
C PRO A 46 5.44 0.77 -15.31
N PHE A 47 6.77 0.94 -15.35
CA PHE A 47 7.43 2.14 -15.87
C PHE A 47 7.26 2.29 -17.39
N PHE A 48 7.33 1.19 -18.14
CA PHE A 48 7.04 1.20 -19.58
C PHE A 48 5.60 1.68 -19.86
N PHE A 49 4.62 1.14 -19.13
CA PHE A 49 3.23 1.58 -19.25
C PHE A 49 3.07 3.06 -18.87
N PHE A 50 3.80 3.53 -17.84
CA PHE A 50 3.78 4.93 -17.45
C PHE A 50 4.31 5.85 -18.57
N ILE A 51 5.44 5.53 -19.20
CA ILE A 51 5.95 6.27 -20.36
C ILE A 51 4.93 6.27 -21.50
N LEU A 52 4.31 5.12 -21.77
CA LEU A 52 3.33 5.00 -22.84
C LEU A 52 2.10 5.89 -22.59
N VAL A 53 1.64 5.99 -21.34
CA VAL A 53 0.61 6.97 -20.99
C VAL A 53 1.11 8.40 -21.25
N ILE A 54 2.34 8.76 -20.86
CA ILE A 54 2.93 10.09 -21.13
C ILE A 54 2.86 10.45 -22.62
N ILE A 55 3.28 9.53 -23.48
CA ILE A 55 3.31 9.72 -24.93
C ILE A 55 1.88 9.88 -25.49
N LEU A 56 0.93 9.05 -25.07
CA LEU A 56 -0.44 9.08 -25.59
C LEU A 56 -1.26 10.28 -25.12
N SER A 57 -0.91 10.83 -23.95
CA SER A 57 -1.61 11.96 -23.38
C SER A 57 -0.92 13.25 -23.84
N ASN A 58 -1.40 13.79 -24.97
CA ASN A 58 -0.89 15.00 -25.62
C ASN A 58 -0.80 16.27 -24.73
N ASN A 59 -1.39 16.28 -23.53
CA ASN A 59 -1.44 17.45 -22.64
C ASN A 59 -1.18 17.08 -21.17
N TYR A 60 -0.01 16.52 -20.87
CA TYR A 60 0.43 16.40 -19.48
C TYR A 60 0.91 17.74 -18.93
N ILE A 61 -0.04 18.56 -18.51
CA ILE A 61 0.27 19.77 -17.77
C ILE A 61 0.44 19.38 -16.31
N PHE A 62 1.70 19.28 -15.87
CA PHE A 62 2.01 19.19 -14.46
C PHE A 62 1.39 20.40 -13.75
N LYS A 63 0.34 20.18 -12.95
CA LYS A 63 -0.38 21.28 -12.29
C LYS A 63 0.61 22.01 -11.38
N LYS A 64 0.73 23.34 -11.51
CA LYS A 64 1.62 24.17 -10.67
C LYS A 64 1.48 23.90 -9.16
N LYS A 65 0.27 23.55 -8.70
CA LYS A 65 -0.02 23.18 -7.29
C LYS A 65 0.69 21.90 -6.82
N LEU A 66 1.03 20.99 -7.72
CA LEU A 66 1.77 19.76 -7.42
C LEU A 66 3.30 19.99 -7.34
N LEU A 67 3.79 21.20 -7.67
CA LEU A 67 5.22 21.49 -7.66
C LEU A 67 5.81 21.42 -6.25
N SER A 68 5.09 21.94 -5.25
CA SER A 68 5.55 21.89 -3.85
C SER A 68 5.70 20.46 -3.32
N PRO A 69 4.70 19.55 -3.41
CA PRO A 69 4.89 18.16 -2.99
C PRO A 69 6.00 17.46 -3.77
N PHE A 70 6.11 17.73 -5.07
CA PHE A 70 7.15 17.18 -5.91
C PHE A 70 8.54 17.61 -5.45
N LEU A 71 8.76 18.90 -5.18
CA LEU A 71 10.04 19.39 -4.68
C LEU A 71 10.40 18.79 -3.32
N LEU A 72 9.43 18.69 -2.40
CA LEU A 72 9.65 18.07 -1.07
C LEU A 72 10.04 16.60 -1.18
N ILE A 73 9.35 15.81 -2.01
CA ILE A 73 9.71 14.40 -2.18
C ILE A 73 11.04 14.25 -2.93
N SER A 74 11.35 15.18 -3.85
CA SER A 74 12.62 15.18 -4.60
C SER A 74 13.78 15.50 -3.66
N LEU A 75 13.57 16.41 -2.70
CA LEU A 75 14.53 16.67 -1.63
C LEU A 75 14.78 15.40 -0.80
N PHE A 76 13.72 14.71 -0.37
CA PHE A 76 13.85 13.42 0.34
C PHE A 76 14.67 12.39 -0.45
N PHE A 77 14.34 12.18 -1.74
CA PHE A 77 15.09 11.25 -2.58
C PHE A 77 16.52 11.72 -2.87
N SER A 78 16.77 13.02 -2.97
CA SER A 78 18.13 13.55 -3.14
C SER A 78 18.99 13.28 -1.90
N ILE A 79 18.44 13.44 -0.69
CA ILE A 79 19.11 13.10 0.57
C ILE A 79 19.39 11.59 0.60
N THR A 80 18.40 10.77 0.24
CA THR A 80 18.55 9.32 0.18
C THR A 80 19.60 8.87 -0.83
N ILE A 81 19.66 9.50 -2.01
CA ILE A 81 20.70 9.19 -3.02
C ILE A 81 22.07 9.69 -2.54
N SER A 82 22.12 10.86 -1.88
CA SER A 82 23.38 11.38 -1.34
C SER A 82 23.98 10.47 -0.27
N SER A 83 23.17 9.65 0.40
CA SER A 83 23.67 8.72 1.41
C SER A 83 24.54 7.59 0.85
N PHE A 84 24.47 7.32 -0.46
CA PHE A 84 25.41 6.42 -1.14
C PHE A 84 26.86 6.94 -1.12
N PHE A 85 27.09 8.25 -1.01
CA PHE A 85 28.45 8.80 -0.90
C PHE A 85 29.08 8.54 0.47
N PHE A 86 28.26 8.24 1.49
CA PHE A 86 28.74 7.80 2.80
C PHE A 86 28.82 6.27 2.92
N ASN A 87 28.60 5.55 1.82
CA ASN A 87 28.54 4.10 1.83
C ASN A 87 29.94 3.48 1.99
N ILE A 88 30.16 2.81 3.12
CA ILE A 88 31.42 2.14 3.48
C ILE A 88 31.67 0.89 2.61
N SER A 89 30.62 0.22 2.13
CA SER A 89 30.72 -1.05 1.39
C SER A 89 30.89 -0.89 -0.13
N GLY A 90 30.93 0.36 -0.62
CA GLY A 90 30.94 0.67 -2.05
C GLY A 90 29.53 0.79 -2.63
N ILE A 91 29.43 1.38 -3.81
CA ILE A 91 28.14 1.71 -4.45
C ILE A 91 27.77 0.62 -5.46
N GLU A 92 26.74 -0.18 -5.15
CA GLU A 92 26.13 -1.06 -6.15
C GLU A 92 25.10 -0.30 -6.99
N PHE A 93 25.31 -0.23 -8.31
CA PHE A 93 24.37 0.41 -9.24
C PHE A 93 22.93 -0.10 -9.11
N LYS A 94 22.77 -1.40 -8.79
CA LYS A 94 21.47 -2.05 -8.58
C LYS A 94 20.64 -1.35 -7.49
N GLU A 95 21.28 -0.88 -6.44
CA GLU A 95 20.62 -0.22 -5.31
C GLU A 95 20.19 1.20 -5.66
N ILE A 96 21.04 1.94 -6.39
CA ILE A 96 20.67 3.25 -6.94
C ILE A 96 19.44 3.11 -7.85
N PHE A 97 19.43 2.13 -8.75
CA PHE A 97 18.28 1.89 -9.64
C PHE A 97 17.01 1.55 -8.86
N ARG A 98 17.11 0.85 -7.72
CA ARG A 98 15.96 0.61 -6.83
C ARG A 98 15.41 1.92 -6.30
N ILE A 99 16.24 2.80 -5.73
CA ILE A 99 15.80 4.11 -5.21
C ILE A 99 15.19 4.98 -6.32
N ILE A 100 15.83 5.04 -7.48
CA ILE A 100 15.29 5.76 -8.65
C ILE A 100 13.92 5.20 -9.05
N SER A 101 13.73 3.88 -9.01
CA SER A 101 12.44 3.25 -9.32
C SER A 101 11.34 3.63 -8.32
N LEU A 102 11.66 3.78 -7.03
CA LEU A 102 10.71 4.24 -6.01
C LEU A 102 10.30 5.70 -6.25
N TYR A 103 11.25 6.55 -6.64
CA TYR A 103 10.97 7.93 -7.01
C TYR A 103 10.06 8.02 -8.23
N PHE A 104 10.33 7.23 -9.28
CA PHE A 104 9.45 7.15 -10.44
C PHE A 104 8.07 6.57 -10.11
N ALA A 105 7.96 5.61 -9.20
CA ALA A 105 6.67 5.11 -8.73
C ALA A 105 5.84 6.23 -8.09
N PHE A 106 6.46 7.07 -7.25
CA PHE A 106 5.79 8.25 -6.69
C PHE A 106 5.33 9.23 -7.79
N ILE A 107 6.21 9.57 -8.73
CA ILE A 107 5.88 10.49 -9.84
C ILE A 107 4.73 9.92 -10.67
N ALA A 108 4.76 8.62 -10.98
CA ALA A 108 3.69 7.95 -11.71
C ALA A 108 2.36 8.05 -10.98
N GLY A 109 2.34 7.81 -9.66
CA GLY A 109 1.13 7.97 -8.85
C GLY A 109 0.60 9.41 -8.88
N LEU A 110 1.49 10.40 -8.76
CA LEU A 110 1.13 11.82 -8.78
C LEU A 110 0.51 12.24 -10.12
N ILE A 111 1.05 11.75 -11.24
CA ILE A 111 0.63 12.14 -12.59
C ILE A 111 -0.64 11.37 -13.04
N LEU A 112 -0.70 10.06 -12.79
CA LEU A 112 -1.73 9.18 -13.34
C LEU A 112 -3.09 9.31 -12.66
N PHE A 113 -3.16 9.86 -11.43
CA PHE A 113 -4.40 9.91 -10.64
C PHE A 113 -5.63 10.38 -11.42
N ASN A 114 -5.49 11.45 -12.20
CA ASN A 114 -6.61 12.03 -12.94
C ASN A 114 -7.10 11.12 -14.07
N GLN A 115 -6.20 10.34 -14.67
CA GLN A 115 -6.48 9.49 -15.83
C GLN A 115 -6.96 8.09 -15.43
N ILE A 116 -6.68 7.64 -14.21
CA ILE A 116 -7.12 6.33 -13.72
C ILE A 116 -8.65 6.25 -13.71
N ASN A 117 -9.18 5.30 -14.48
CA ASN A 117 -10.54 4.82 -14.33
C ASN A 117 -10.58 3.85 -13.15
N THR A 118 -11.09 4.33 -12.02
CA THR A 118 -11.10 3.57 -10.76
C THR A 118 -11.94 2.31 -10.82
N ARG A 119 -13.03 2.31 -11.61
CA ARG A 119 -13.84 1.11 -11.81
C ARG A 119 -13.03 0.02 -12.50
N LEU A 120 -12.31 0.35 -13.58
CA LEU A 120 -11.44 -0.59 -14.28
C LEU A 120 -10.30 -1.09 -13.37
N LEU A 121 -9.67 -0.18 -12.61
CA LEU A 121 -8.62 -0.56 -11.66
C LEU A 121 -9.11 -1.60 -10.64
N ILE A 122 -10.27 -1.38 -10.03
CA ILE A 122 -10.85 -2.33 -9.07
C ILE A 122 -11.21 -3.67 -9.74
N ILE A 123 -11.72 -3.65 -10.98
CA ILE A 123 -11.98 -4.89 -11.74
C ILE A 123 -10.68 -5.67 -11.96
N PHE A 124 -9.61 -5.02 -12.42
CA PHE A 124 -8.30 -5.67 -12.59
C PHE A 124 -7.79 -6.26 -11.27
N LEU A 125 -7.89 -5.52 -10.17
CA LEU A 125 -7.47 -6.01 -8.85
C LEU A 125 -8.30 -7.22 -8.39
N ILE A 126 -9.62 -7.21 -8.56
CA ILE A 126 -10.49 -8.34 -8.21
C ILE A 126 -10.14 -9.58 -9.04
N CYS A 127 -10.07 -9.43 -10.37
CA CYS A 127 -9.74 -10.53 -11.27
C CYS A 127 -8.36 -11.12 -10.94
N TRP A 128 -7.37 -10.26 -10.69
CA TRP A 128 -6.02 -10.69 -10.33
C TRP A 128 -5.96 -11.41 -8.98
N CYS A 129 -6.57 -10.85 -7.94
CA CYS A 129 -6.52 -11.47 -6.60
C CYS A 129 -7.27 -12.81 -6.58
N ILE A 130 -8.39 -12.92 -7.29
CA ILE A 130 -9.11 -14.19 -7.45
C ILE A 130 -8.25 -15.19 -8.24
N SER A 131 -7.62 -14.76 -9.34
CA SER A 131 -6.72 -15.61 -10.13
C SER A 131 -5.55 -16.12 -9.28
N LEU A 132 -4.90 -15.25 -8.50
CA LEU A 132 -3.81 -15.64 -7.61
C LEU A 132 -4.25 -16.68 -6.58
N ALA A 133 -5.41 -16.44 -5.94
CA ALA A 133 -5.97 -17.37 -4.96
C ALA A 133 -6.33 -18.73 -5.58
N LEU A 134 -6.92 -18.74 -6.78
CA LEU A 134 -7.22 -19.97 -7.52
C LEU A 134 -5.95 -20.71 -7.92
N SER A 135 -4.95 -20.00 -8.46
CA SER A 135 -3.66 -20.58 -8.83
C SER A 135 -2.93 -21.18 -7.63
N SER A 136 -3.00 -20.54 -6.46
CA SER A 136 -2.49 -21.10 -5.21
C SER A 136 -3.23 -22.39 -4.83
N ASN A 137 -4.56 -22.40 -4.86
CA ASN A 137 -5.35 -23.59 -4.52
C ASN A 137 -5.14 -24.76 -5.48
N MET A 138 -4.80 -24.47 -6.74
CA MET A 138 -4.44 -25.46 -7.76
C MET A 138 -2.97 -25.89 -7.67
N ASN A 139 -2.22 -25.43 -6.66
CA ASN A 139 -0.78 -25.64 -6.51
C ASN A 139 0.06 -25.18 -7.72
N ILE A 140 -0.45 -24.26 -8.54
CA ILE A 140 0.28 -23.63 -9.65
C ILE A 140 1.31 -22.65 -9.09
N ILE A 141 0.93 -21.93 -8.02
CA ILE A 141 1.82 -21.01 -7.30
C ILE A 141 2.11 -21.60 -5.92
N ASN A 142 3.39 -21.80 -5.61
CA ASN A 142 3.84 -22.14 -4.27
C ASN A 142 4.61 -20.95 -3.66
N TYR A 143 4.06 -20.37 -2.60
CA TYR A 143 4.66 -19.26 -1.85
C TYR A 143 5.57 -19.73 -0.70
N HIS A 144 5.96 -21.01 -0.71
CA HIS A 144 6.99 -21.58 0.16
C HIS A 144 8.35 -21.75 -0.56
N ASP A 145 8.43 -21.46 -1.86
CA ASP A 145 9.56 -21.82 -2.72
C ASP A 145 10.78 -20.87 -2.67
N GLY A 146 10.77 -19.81 -1.86
CA GLY A 146 11.98 -19.00 -1.69
C GLY A 146 11.78 -17.61 -1.08
N LYS A 147 12.89 -16.87 -0.94
CA LYS A 147 12.94 -15.53 -0.34
C LYS A 147 12.04 -14.52 -1.08
N ASP A 148 12.06 -14.54 -2.41
CA ASP A 148 11.26 -13.65 -3.26
C ASP A 148 9.82 -14.15 -3.50
N PHE A 149 9.56 -15.44 -3.28
CA PHE A 149 8.26 -16.09 -3.47
C PHE A 149 7.68 -16.46 -2.11
N ASN A 150 7.46 -15.45 -1.30
CA ASN A 150 7.00 -15.65 0.07
C ASN A 150 5.50 -15.29 0.21
N HIS A 151 4.91 -15.78 1.30
CA HIS A 151 3.53 -15.51 1.67
C HIS A 151 3.22 -14.00 1.81
N LEU A 152 4.21 -13.12 2.05
CA LEU A 152 3.99 -11.68 2.14
C LEU A 152 3.64 -11.11 0.76
N ASN A 153 4.44 -11.42 -0.26
CA ASN A 153 4.19 -10.98 -1.64
C ASN A 153 2.86 -11.52 -2.19
N PHE A 154 2.47 -12.73 -1.76
CA PHE A 154 1.17 -13.32 -2.12
C PHE A 154 0.01 -12.59 -1.44
N THR A 155 0.08 -12.43 -0.12
CA THR A 155 -1.05 -11.88 0.66
C THR A 155 -1.21 -10.38 0.52
N LEU A 156 -0.16 -9.65 0.12
CA LEU A 156 -0.16 -8.20 0.07
C LEU A 156 -1.29 -7.57 -0.78
N PRO A 157 -1.42 -7.87 -2.10
CA PRO A 157 -2.50 -7.29 -2.91
C PRO A 157 -3.89 -7.81 -2.51
N LEU A 158 -3.98 -9.05 -2.04
CA LEU A 158 -5.22 -9.64 -1.55
C LEU A 158 -5.77 -8.84 -0.36
N ALA A 159 -4.93 -8.62 0.64
CA ALA A 159 -5.30 -7.89 1.85
C ALA A 159 -5.54 -6.39 1.59
N MET A 160 -4.80 -5.77 0.66
CA MET A 160 -5.11 -4.42 0.17
C MET A 160 -6.54 -4.34 -0.40
N LEU A 161 -6.90 -5.29 -1.28
CA LEU A 161 -8.22 -5.34 -1.90
C LEU A 161 -9.32 -5.62 -0.85
N VAL A 162 -9.08 -6.55 0.07
CA VAL A 162 -9.99 -6.85 1.18
C VAL A 162 -10.24 -5.61 2.04
N SER A 163 -9.20 -4.83 2.36
CA SER A 163 -9.32 -3.56 3.10
C SER A 163 -10.32 -2.62 2.42
N TRP A 164 -10.18 -2.46 1.10
CA TRP A 164 -11.07 -1.63 0.30
C TRP A 164 -12.49 -2.17 0.24
N LEU A 165 -12.67 -3.47 -0.01
CA LEU A 165 -13.99 -4.07 -0.14
C LEU A 165 -14.79 -4.02 1.17
N ILE A 166 -14.14 -4.28 2.31
CA ILE A 166 -14.77 -4.15 3.64
C ILE A 166 -15.22 -2.71 3.87
N PHE A 167 -14.35 -1.73 3.61
CA PHE A 167 -14.71 -0.32 3.75
C PHE A 167 -15.86 0.07 2.81
N TYR A 168 -15.80 -0.37 1.54
CA TYR A 168 -16.77 -0.03 0.51
C TYR A 168 -18.19 -0.53 0.83
N ILE A 169 -18.33 -1.76 1.36
CA ILE A 169 -19.62 -2.33 1.79
C ILE A 169 -20.33 -1.45 2.83
N ASN A 170 -19.56 -0.75 3.66
CA ASN A 170 -20.06 0.04 4.77
C ASN A 170 -20.54 1.45 4.37
N LEU A 171 -20.38 1.89 3.12
CA LEU A 171 -20.84 3.21 2.67
C LEU A 171 -22.39 3.30 2.57
N LYS A 172 -22.99 4.37 3.12
CA LYS A 172 -24.46 4.51 3.33
C LYS A 172 -25.33 4.36 2.09
N ASN A 173 -24.89 4.88 0.94
CA ASN A 173 -25.82 5.20 -0.17
C ASN A 173 -25.44 4.57 -1.51
N LYS A 174 -24.58 3.53 -1.52
CA LYS A 174 -24.00 3.04 -2.78
C LYS A 174 -24.38 1.61 -3.13
N ILE A 175 -24.90 0.83 -2.19
CA ILE A 175 -24.95 -0.63 -2.33
C ILE A 175 -26.28 -1.20 -1.81
N ASN A 176 -27.02 -1.83 -2.72
CA ASN A 176 -28.20 -2.65 -2.41
C ASN A 176 -27.77 -3.95 -1.72
N PHE A 177 -28.66 -4.53 -0.90
CA PHE A 177 -28.37 -5.75 -0.12
C PHE A 177 -27.82 -6.91 -0.96
N ILE A 178 -28.37 -7.14 -2.16
CA ILE A 178 -27.89 -8.17 -3.09
C ILE A 178 -26.43 -7.93 -3.50
N PHE A 179 -26.06 -6.70 -3.80
CA PHE A 179 -24.69 -6.37 -4.17
C PHE A 179 -23.74 -6.45 -2.98
N THR A 180 -24.21 -6.18 -1.76
CA THR A 180 -23.45 -6.48 -0.53
C THR A 180 -23.13 -7.96 -0.43
N LEU A 181 -24.12 -8.84 -0.64
CA LEU A 181 -23.92 -10.29 -0.63
C LEU A 181 -22.92 -10.74 -1.71
N LEU A 182 -23.02 -10.19 -2.93
CA LEU A 182 -22.07 -10.48 -4.01
C LEU A 182 -20.63 -10.07 -3.67
N LEU A 183 -20.43 -8.94 -2.97
CA LEU A 183 -19.11 -8.51 -2.52
C LEU A 183 -18.57 -9.32 -1.32
N LEU A 184 -19.44 -9.92 -0.50
CA LEU A 184 -18.99 -10.75 0.61
C LEU A 184 -18.29 -12.02 0.14
N ILE A 185 -18.70 -12.60 -0.99
CA ILE A 185 -18.10 -13.81 -1.57
C ILE A 185 -16.58 -13.63 -1.80
N PRO A 186 -16.10 -12.64 -2.59
CA PRO A 186 -14.67 -12.44 -2.77
C PRO A 186 -13.97 -12.03 -1.47
N ILE A 187 -14.59 -11.27 -0.56
CA ILE A 187 -13.97 -10.93 0.73
C ILE A 187 -13.66 -12.19 1.53
N ILE A 188 -14.64 -13.08 1.68
CA ILE A 188 -14.50 -14.33 2.45
C ILE A 188 -13.46 -15.22 1.76
N TYR A 189 -13.58 -15.42 0.44
CA TYR A 189 -12.66 -16.26 -0.32
C TYR A 189 -11.20 -15.78 -0.21
N LEU A 190 -10.94 -14.49 -0.40
CA LEU A 190 -9.59 -13.94 -0.29
C LEU A 190 -9.07 -13.99 1.15
N SER A 191 -9.93 -13.72 2.15
CA SER A 191 -9.55 -13.79 3.57
C SER A 191 -9.15 -15.21 3.99
N ILE A 192 -9.86 -16.23 3.51
CA ILE A 192 -9.52 -17.64 3.74
C ILE A 192 -8.13 -17.96 3.17
N ASN A 193 -7.83 -17.52 1.94
CA ASN A 193 -6.51 -17.71 1.34
C ASN A 193 -5.40 -16.99 2.12
N ILE A 194 -5.66 -15.78 2.63
CA ILE A 194 -4.71 -15.06 3.48
C ILE A 194 -4.44 -15.83 4.78
N ILE A 195 -5.48 -16.40 5.41
CA ILE A 195 -5.36 -17.22 6.62
C ILE A 195 -4.49 -18.46 6.33
N PHE A 196 -4.76 -19.18 5.24
CA PHE A 196 -3.98 -20.36 4.88
C PHE A 196 -2.53 -20.04 4.54
N ALA A 197 -2.25 -18.88 3.95
CA ALA A 197 -0.89 -18.41 3.71
C ALA A 197 -0.12 -18.05 5.00
N GLY A 198 -0.78 -18.03 6.17
CA GLY A 198 -0.13 -17.80 7.47
C GLY A 198 0.22 -16.33 7.77
N SER A 199 -0.24 -15.39 6.95
CA SER A 199 0.09 -13.97 7.10
C SER A 199 -0.86 -13.27 8.08
N ARG A 200 -0.47 -13.25 9.37
CA ARG A 200 -1.24 -12.63 10.46
C ARG A 200 -1.53 -11.14 10.21
N ALA A 201 -0.51 -10.39 9.80
CA ALA A 201 -0.62 -8.97 9.52
C ALA A 201 -1.61 -8.68 8.37
N ALA A 202 -1.63 -9.53 7.34
CA ALA A 202 -2.54 -9.38 6.20
C ALA A 202 -4.02 -9.64 6.56
N ILE A 203 -4.34 -10.16 7.74
CA ILE A 203 -5.72 -10.25 8.25
C ILE A 203 -6.03 -9.01 9.10
N VAL A 204 -5.17 -8.73 10.08
CA VAL A 204 -5.42 -7.69 11.09
C VAL A 204 -5.40 -6.29 10.47
N VAL A 205 -4.44 -6.00 9.59
CA VAL A 205 -4.26 -4.66 9.02
C VAL A 205 -5.46 -4.23 8.17
N PRO A 206 -6.04 -5.05 7.27
CA PRO A 206 -7.24 -4.68 6.54
C PRO A 206 -8.43 -4.29 7.40
N LEU A 207 -8.66 -5.06 8.47
CA LEU A 207 -9.77 -4.80 9.39
C LEU A 207 -9.53 -3.53 10.18
N PHE A 208 -8.31 -3.36 10.71
CA PHE A 208 -7.91 -2.17 11.43
C PHE A 208 -8.11 -0.90 10.60
N ILE A 209 -7.66 -0.91 9.34
CA ILE A 209 -7.83 0.20 8.41
C ILE A 209 -9.30 0.47 8.10
N ALA A 210 -10.05 -0.59 7.75
CA ALA A 210 -11.46 -0.44 7.42
C ALA A 210 -12.26 0.12 8.61
N THR A 211 -11.98 -0.35 9.83
CA THR A 211 -12.60 0.15 11.07
C THR A 211 -12.21 1.59 11.35
N ILE A 212 -10.92 1.94 11.33
CA ILE A 212 -10.46 3.32 11.57
C ILE A 212 -11.11 4.29 10.59
N TYR A 213 -11.06 4.00 9.29
CA TYR A 213 -11.65 4.91 8.31
C TYR A 213 -13.17 4.94 8.38
N SER A 214 -13.82 3.85 8.78
CA SER A 214 -15.26 3.86 9.03
C SER A 214 -15.63 4.78 10.20
N LEU A 215 -14.80 4.82 11.25
CA LEU A 215 -14.96 5.74 12.39
C LEU A 215 -14.66 7.19 12.00
N LEU A 216 -13.54 7.44 11.29
CA LEU A 216 -13.16 8.79 10.86
C LEU A 216 -14.17 9.39 9.87
N LEU A 217 -14.81 8.56 9.06
CA LEU A 217 -15.80 8.94 8.05
C LEU A 217 -17.23 8.54 8.45
N PHE A 218 -17.54 8.49 9.74
CA PHE A 218 -18.80 7.98 10.29
C PHE A 218 -20.07 8.62 9.69
N ASN A 219 -19.98 9.87 9.23
CA ASN A 219 -21.07 10.57 8.55
C ASN A 219 -21.50 9.88 7.25
N HIS A 220 -20.58 9.20 6.58
CA HIS A 220 -20.82 8.53 5.30
C HIS A 220 -21.00 7.01 5.42
N ILE A 221 -20.95 6.46 6.64
CA ILE A 221 -20.95 5.02 6.89
C ILE A 221 -22.27 4.56 7.51
N ASN A 222 -22.81 3.43 7.02
CA ASN A 222 -24.00 2.82 7.59
C ASN A 222 -23.64 2.16 8.93
N LYS A 223 -23.94 2.86 10.04
CA LYS A 223 -23.62 2.41 11.40
C LYS A 223 -24.11 0.99 11.70
N LYS A 224 -25.32 0.63 11.25
CA LYS A 224 -25.88 -0.72 11.46
C LYS A 224 -25.04 -1.79 10.76
N ARG A 225 -24.63 -1.54 9.51
CA ARG A 225 -23.76 -2.46 8.75
C ARG A 225 -22.38 -2.59 9.38
N MET A 226 -21.79 -1.47 9.80
CA MET A 226 -20.48 -1.47 10.46
C MET A 226 -20.51 -2.26 11.78
N ILE A 227 -21.50 -2.01 12.64
CA ILE A 227 -21.67 -2.73 13.91
C ILE A 227 -21.92 -4.22 13.64
N SER A 228 -22.82 -4.56 12.71
CA SER A 228 -23.09 -5.94 12.32
C SER A 228 -21.84 -6.64 11.79
N PHE A 229 -21.04 -5.96 10.97
CA PHE A 229 -19.77 -6.48 10.47
C PHE A 229 -18.78 -6.73 11.61
N MET A 230 -18.63 -5.79 12.55
CA MET A 230 -17.74 -5.96 13.71
C MET A 230 -18.19 -7.12 14.60
N ILE A 231 -19.49 -7.26 14.86
CA ILE A 231 -20.04 -8.38 15.63
C ILE A 231 -19.76 -9.71 14.92
N LEU A 232 -20.09 -9.81 13.63
CA LEU A 232 -19.88 -11.04 12.85
C LEU A 232 -18.40 -11.42 12.78
N PHE A 233 -17.53 -10.43 12.64
CA PHE A 233 -16.09 -10.62 12.65
C PHE A 233 -15.59 -11.11 14.02
N SER A 234 -16.01 -10.49 15.13
CA SER A 234 -15.69 -10.93 16.48
C SER A 234 -16.18 -12.35 16.76
N ILE A 235 -17.40 -12.69 16.36
CA ILE A 235 -17.95 -14.05 16.47
C ILE A 235 -17.10 -15.03 15.67
N THR A 236 -16.70 -14.67 14.44
CA THR A 236 -15.87 -15.52 13.60
C THR A 236 -14.50 -15.77 14.24
N ILE A 237 -13.85 -14.75 14.83
CA ILE A 237 -12.62 -14.92 15.60
C ILE A 237 -12.86 -15.89 16.75
N ILE A 238 -13.88 -15.64 17.59
CA ILE A 238 -14.15 -16.44 18.79
C ILE A 238 -14.41 -17.92 18.41
N ILE A 239 -15.20 -18.17 17.38
CA ILE A 239 -15.50 -19.53 16.89
C ILE A 239 -14.26 -20.20 16.27
N SER A 240 -13.44 -19.43 15.55
CA SER A 240 -12.22 -19.96 14.93
C SER A 240 -11.08 -20.16 15.93
N LEU A 241 -11.12 -19.51 17.09
CA LEU A 241 -10.05 -19.49 18.08
C LEU A 241 -9.60 -20.89 18.53
N PRO A 242 -10.50 -21.86 18.83
CA PRO A 242 -10.08 -23.21 19.22
C PRO A 242 -9.37 -23.95 18.08
N ILE A 243 -9.85 -23.79 16.83
CA ILE A 243 -9.23 -24.39 15.65
C ILE A 243 -7.85 -23.78 15.41
N ILE A 244 -7.76 -22.45 15.55
CA ILE A 244 -6.50 -21.72 15.46
C ILE A 244 -5.56 -22.27 16.53
N ILE A 245 -5.97 -22.27 17.81
CA ILE A 245 -5.17 -22.70 18.96
C ILE A 245 -4.64 -24.12 18.77
N ASN A 246 -5.49 -25.06 18.37
CA ASN A 246 -5.09 -26.45 18.15
C ASN A 246 -4.13 -26.64 16.97
N LYS A 247 -4.06 -25.67 16.06
CA LYS A 247 -3.12 -25.64 14.93
C LYS A 247 -1.96 -24.67 15.14
N LEU A 248 -1.89 -23.96 16.27
CA LEU A 248 -0.76 -23.07 16.56
C LEU A 248 0.49 -23.93 16.74
N SER A 249 1.55 -23.56 16.03
CA SER A 249 2.87 -24.16 16.25
C SER A 249 3.30 -23.96 17.71
N SER A 250 4.06 -24.93 18.25
CA SER A 250 4.71 -24.81 19.56
C SER A 250 5.51 -23.52 19.69
N TYR A 251 6.14 -23.08 18.60
CA TYR A 251 6.83 -21.79 18.51
C TYR A 251 5.93 -20.58 18.81
N PHE A 252 4.69 -20.58 18.33
CA PHE A 252 3.76 -19.47 18.60
C PHE A 252 3.32 -19.45 20.06
N LEU A 253 3.00 -20.61 20.64
CA LEU A 253 2.67 -20.71 22.07
C LEU A 253 3.85 -20.27 22.94
N TYR A 254 5.07 -20.65 22.56
CA TYR A 254 6.30 -20.16 23.18
C TYR A 254 6.47 -18.64 23.04
N LYS A 255 6.22 -18.08 21.85
CA LYS A 255 6.27 -16.62 21.66
C LYS A 255 5.22 -15.88 22.49
N LEU A 256 4.01 -16.43 22.64
CA LEU A 256 2.98 -15.84 23.51
C LEU A 256 3.37 -15.89 24.98
N SER A 257 3.92 -17.01 25.47
CA SER A 257 4.33 -17.13 26.87
C SER A 257 5.54 -16.24 27.19
N THR A 258 6.50 -16.13 26.26
CA THR A 258 7.68 -15.28 26.42
C THR A 258 7.36 -13.79 26.34
N MET A 259 6.40 -13.39 25.51
CA MET A 259 5.91 -12.00 25.47
C MET A 259 5.39 -11.51 26.83
N SER A 260 4.86 -12.39 27.67
CA SER A 260 4.40 -12.02 29.01
C SER A 260 5.48 -12.04 30.09
N SER A 261 6.58 -12.75 29.88
CA SER A 261 7.57 -13.00 30.93
C SER A 261 8.78 -12.07 30.89
N ASN A 262 9.28 -11.68 29.70
CA ASN A 262 10.40 -10.74 29.55
C ASN A 262 10.44 -10.15 28.14
N ILE A 263 10.16 -8.84 28.00
CA ILE A 263 10.27 -8.12 26.71
C ILE A 263 11.72 -8.10 26.20
N GLU A 264 12.70 -8.13 27.09
CA GLU A 264 14.12 -8.11 26.71
C GLU A 264 14.55 -9.38 25.96
N ASP A 265 13.86 -10.51 26.13
CA ASP A 265 14.15 -11.74 25.40
C ASP A 265 13.54 -11.73 23.98
N ASP A 266 12.77 -10.70 23.62
CA ASP A 266 12.23 -10.59 22.27
C ASP A 266 13.32 -10.15 21.27
N SER A 267 13.51 -10.98 20.24
CA SER A 267 14.48 -10.73 19.18
C SER A 267 14.28 -9.39 18.47
N ARG A 268 13.04 -8.91 18.29
CA ARG A 268 12.81 -7.58 17.67
C ARG A 268 13.16 -6.45 18.63
N TYR A 269 12.94 -6.61 19.93
CA TYR A 269 13.39 -5.63 20.91
C TYR A 269 14.91 -5.49 20.87
N GLN A 270 15.65 -6.60 20.92
CA GLN A 270 17.12 -6.57 20.84
C GLN A 270 17.62 -6.01 19.51
N LEU A 271 16.98 -6.37 18.40
CA LEU A 271 17.27 -5.79 17.09
C LEU A 271 17.10 -4.26 17.10
N TYR A 272 15.97 -3.76 17.59
CA TYR A 272 15.68 -2.32 17.61
C TYR A 272 16.61 -1.57 18.55
N LYS A 273 16.95 -2.18 19.70
CA LYS A 273 17.94 -1.62 20.64
C LYS A 273 19.31 -1.47 19.96
N LYS A 274 19.77 -2.48 19.23
CA LYS A 274 21.03 -2.42 18.48
C LYS A 274 21.01 -1.33 17.41
N LEU A 275 19.94 -1.29 16.61
CA LEU A 275 19.78 -0.29 15.55
C LEU A 275 19.64 1.14 16.09
N TYR A 276 19.05 1.28 17.28
CA TYR A 276 19.00 2.56 17.99
C TYR A 276 20.42 3.06 18.33
N TYR A 277 21.30 2.22 18.87
CA TYR A 277 22.69 2.62 19.13
C TYR A 277 23.43 3.02 17.86
N VAL A 278 23.22 2.28 16.75
CA VAL A 278 23.78 2.66 15.44
C VAL A 278 23.31 4.06 15.01
N LEU A 279 22.03 4.39 15.22
CA LEU A 279 21.52 5.73 14.92
C LEU A 279 22.04 6.82 15.86
N GLN A 280 22.37 6.48 17.11
CA GLN A 280 23.02 7.43 18.02
C GLN A 280 24.43 7.78 17.55
N ASP A 281 25.17 6.78 17.05
CA ASP A 281 26.52 6.97 16.53
C ASP A 281 26.52 7.66 15.15
N PHE A 282 25.49 7.41 14.34
CA PHE A 282 25.37 7.91 12.97
C PHE A 282 23.99 8.56 12.70
N PRO A 283 23.70 9.73 13.29
CA PRO A 283 22.39 10.39 13.15
C PRO A 283 22.06 10.82 11.69
N GLN A 284 23.09 11.03 10.87
CA GLN A 284 23.00 11.30 9.43
C GLN A 284 22.73 10.05 8.58
N GLY A 285 22.72 8.87 9.18
CA GLY A 285 22.60 7.58 8.51
C GLY A 285 23.97 6.99 8.14
N ILE A 286 23.96 5.69 7.87
CA ILE A 286 25.14 4.87 7.54
C ILE A 286 25.23 4.54 6.05
N GLY A 287 24.35 5.09 5.21
CA GLY A 287 24.23 4.74 3.80
C GLY A 287 23.27 3.58 3.56
N TYR A 288 22.77 3.48 2.33
CA TYR A 288 21.77 2.49 1.94
C TYR A 288 22.28 1.05 2.19
N HIS A 289 21.46 0.22 2.82
CA HIS A 289 21.70 -1.21 3.09
C HIS A 289 22.88 -1.55 4.01
N ASN A 290 23.69 -0.58 4.44
CA ASN A 290 24.82 -0.80 5.35
C ASN A 290 24.42 -1.28 6.75
N TYR A 291 23.14 -1.19 7.12
CA TYR A 291 22.66 -1.79 8.37
C TYR A 291 22.94 -3.30 8.42
N SER A 292 23.06 -3.98 7.27
CA SER A 292 23.44 -5.40 7.16
C SER A 292 24.81 -5.73 7.76
N LEU A 293 25.71 -4.74 7.92
CA LEU A 293 26.97 -4.89 8.65
C LEU A 293 26.78 -4.95 10.17
N TYR A 294 25.65 -4.43 10.66
CA TYR A 294 25.35 -4.29 12.08
C TYR A 294 24.31 -5.31 12.57
N ILE A 295 23.52 -5.94 11.70
CA ILE A 295 22.47 -6.89 12.09
C ILE A 295 22.56 -8.17 11.27
N MET A 296 22.10 -9.30 11.81
CA MET A 296 22.07 -10.57 11.07
C MET A 296 20.78 -10.72 10.27
N GLU A 297 19.73 -10.02 10.70
CA GLU A 297 18.44 -9.96 10.04
C GLU A 297 18.54 -9.26 8.68
N PRO A 298 17.73 -9.67 7.68
CA PRO A 298 17.83 -9.12 6.33
C PRO A 298 17.43 -7.64 6.26
N TYR A 299 16.63 -7.14 7.20
CA TYR A 299 16.23 -5.74 7.29
C TYR A 299 15.68 -5.39 8.69
N PRO A 300 15.62 -4.09 9.05
CA PRO A 300 15.16 -3.59 10.36
C PRO A 300 13.70 -3.87 10.76
N HIS A 301 12.87 -4.48 9.91
CA HIS A 301 11.43 -4.69 10.13
C HIS A 301 10.60 -3.45 10.54
N ASN A 302 11.10 -2.23 10.31
CA ASN A 302 10.39 -0.98 10.49
C ASN A 302 10.85 0.04 9.43
N PHE A 303 9.90 0.50 8.61
CA PHE A 303 10.19 1.32 7.44
C PHE A 303 10.83 2.67 7.78
N PHE A 304 10.39 3.35 8.85
CA PHE A 304 10.98 4.64 9.24
C PHE A 304 12.36 4.48 9.86
N LEU A 305 12.56 3.40 10.63
CA LEU A 305 13.86 3.03 11.18
C LEU A 305 14.86 2.71 10.07
N GLU A 306 14.43 1.96 9.05
CA GLU A 306 15.25 1.63 7.88
C GLU A 306 15.64 2.87 7.09
N ILE A 307 14.71 3.80 6.86
CA ILE A 307 15.03 5.10 6.22
C ILE A 307 15.99 5.92 7.07
N ALA A 308 15.80 5.94 8.40
CA ALA A 308 16.69 6.64 9.31
C ALA A 308 18.12 6.07 9.26
N LEU A 309 18.25 4.75 9.22
CA LEU A 309 19.56 4.09 9.08
C LEU A 309 20.18 4.39 7.71
N ASN A 310 19.39 4.31 6.64
CA ASN A 310 19.90 4.52 5.29
C ASN A 310 20.27 5.97 4.98
N SER A 311 19.52 6.94 5.49
CA SER A 311 19.56 8.35 5.04
C SER A 311 19.46 9.39 6.16
N GLY A 312 19.51 8.94 7.41
CA GLY A 312 19.51 9.80 8.60
C GLY A 312 18.12 10.10 9.16
N ILE A 313 18.12 10.49 10.44
CA ILE A 313 16.92 10.82 11.20
C ILE A 313 16.15 11.96 10.53
N LEU A 314 16.85 12.96 9.99
CA LEU A 314 16.25 14.10 9.29
C LEU A 314 15.43 13.68 8.07
N SER A 315 15.96 12.75 7.25
CA SER A 315 15.26 12.22 6.07
C SER A 315 13.99 11.46 6.46
N SER A 316 14.09 10.62 7.51
CA SER A 316 12.96 9.88 8.05
C SER A 316 11.86 10.80 8.60
N LEU A 317 12.25 11.85 9.35
CA LEU A 317 11.33 12.88 9.85
C LEU A 317 10.67 13.67 8.72
N LEU A 318 11.42 14.07 7.68
CA LEU A 318 10.89 14.76 6.52
C LEU A 318 9.80 13.94 5.84
N LEU A 319 10.05 12.65 5.59
CA LEU A 319 9.06 11.76 5.00
C LEU A 319 7.86 11.54 5.93
N LEU A 320 8.07 11.35 7.23
CA LEU A 320 7.00 11.18 8.21
C LEU A 320 6.06 12.38 8.22
N LEU A 321 6.61 13.60 8.31
CA LEU A 321 5.83 14.84 8.29
C LEU A 321 5.06 15.00 6.97
N PHE A 322 5.69 14.67 5.85
CA PHE A 322 5.05 14.67 4.53
C PHE A 322 3.84 13.73 4.50
N ILE A 323 4.02 12.48 4.96
CA ILE A 323 2.97 11.46 5.02
C ILE A 323 1.82 11.91 5.93
N VAL A 324 2.13 12.36 7.15
CA VAL A 324 1.12 12.81 8.12
C VAL A 324 0.31 13.98 7.57
N TYR A 325 0.96 14.97 6.96
CA TYR A 325 0.29 16.10 6.34
C TYR A 325 -0.73 15.66 5.28
N TYR A 326 -0.33 14.80 4.34
CA TYR A 326 -1.22 14.38 3.25
C TYR A 326 -2.31 13.41 3.71
N LEU A 327 -2.06 12.55 4.69
CA LEU A 327 -3.08 11.73 5.34
C LEU A 327 -4.16 12.60 5.99
N LEU A 328 -3.76 13.55 6.85
CA LEU A 328 -4.68 14.45 7.54
C LEU A 328 -5.46 15.31 6.56
N LYS A 329 -4.79 15.84 5.53
CA LYS A 329 -5.43 16.63 4.47
C LYS A 329 -6.47 15.80 3.71
N SER A 330 -6.14 14.57 3.31
CA SER A 330 -7.06 13.67 2.62
C SER A 330 -8.27 13.29 3.50
N ILE A 331 -8.04 12.98 4.78
CA ILE A 331 -9.11 12.70 5.74
C ILE A 331 -10.04 13.92 5.88
N LYS A 332 -9.47 15.12 6.08
CA LYS A 332 -10.25 16.35 6.20
C LYS A 332 -11.14 16.57 4.98
N LEU A 333 -10.57 16.45 3.77
CA LEU A 333 -11.30 16.61 2.52
C LEU A 333 -12.47 15.64 2.39
N ASN A 334 -12.24 14.35 2.68
CA ASN A 334 -13.27 13.32 2.59
C ASN A 334 -14.33 13.41 3.71
N ARG A 335 -14.04 14.10 4.83
CA ARG A 335 -15.02 14.36 5.91
C ARG A 335 -15.94 15.53 5.60
N THR A 336 -15.41 16.59 4.98
CA THR A 336 -16.14 17.85 4.79
C THR A 336 -16.93 17.91 3.49
N ARG A 337 -16.52 17.14 2.47
CA ARG A 337 -17.10 17.21 1.13
C ARG A 337 -17.99 16.01 0.83
N LYS A 338 -18.68 16.06 -0.32
CA LYS A 338 -19.35 14.89 -0.88
C LYS A 338 -18.31 13.81 -1.13
N LEU A 339 -18.50 12.66 -0.48
CA LEU A 339 -17.58 11.53 -0.56
C LEU A 339 -17.46 11.03 -2.00
N ASP A 340 -16.23 11.07 -2.51
CA ASP A 340 -15.88 10.55 -3.83
C ASP A 340 -14.99 9.31 -3.69
N ILE A 341 -15.47 8.21 -4.29
CA ILE A 341 -14.81 6.90 -4.31
C ILE A 341 -13.38 7.03 -4.86
N LYS A 342 -13.17 7.91 -5.85
CA LYS A 342 -11.86 8.09 -6.48
C LYS A 342 -10.80 8.58 -5.49
N ASN A 343 -11.19 9.37 -4.49
CA ASN A 343 -10.28 9.90 -3.48
C ASN A 343 -10.05 8.94 -2.30
N LEU A 344 -11.00 8.05 -2.05
CA LEU A 344 -10.90 7.08 -0.96
C LEU A 344 -9.96 5.92 -1.27
N ILE A 345 -9.88 5.51 -2.54
CA ILE A 345 -9.02 4.39 -2.96
C ILE A 345 -7.55 4.67 -2.60
N PRO A 346 -6.94 5.81 -2.98
CA PRO A 346 -5.56 6.13 -2.58
C PRO A 346 -5.38 6.17 -1.06
N LEU A 347 -6.35 6.71 -0.32
CA LEU A 347 -6.29 6.82 1.14
C LEU A 347 -6.19 5.43 1.80
N ILE A 348 -7.05 4.51 1.39
CA ILE A 348 -7.09 3.15 1.95
C ILE A 348 -5.89 2.33 1.49
N PHE A 349 -5.55 2.38 0.20
CA PHE A 349 -4.40 1.64 -0.35
C PHE A 349 -3.09 2.10 0.27
N PHE A 350 -2.85 3.41 0.34
CA PHE A 350 -1.64 3.94 0.95
C PHE A 350 -1.54 3.57 2.44
N SER A 351 -2.64 3.70 3.19
CA SER A 351 -2.63 3.33 4.62
C SER A 351 -2.33 1.84 4.83
N TYR A 352 -2.85 0.99 3.95
CA TYR A 352 -2.57 -0.45 3.96
C TYR A 352 -1.11 -0.74 3.70
N PHE A 353 -0.54 -0.18 2.63
CA PHE A 353 0.87 -0.38 2.35
C PHE A 353 1.75 0.21 3.45
N LEU A 354 1.41 1.37 4.01
CA LEU A 354 2.20 1.99 5.07
C LEU A 354 2.28 1.05 6.28
N LEU A 355 1.14 0.56 6.78
CA LEU A 355 1.13 -0.36 7.92
C LEU A 355 1.77 -1.70 7.61
N SER A 356 1.61 -2.22 6.38
CA SER A 356 2.26 -3.47 5.97
C SER A 356 3.80 -3.32 5.94
N TRP A 357 4.31 -2.20 5.42
CA TRP A 357 5.75 -1.90 5.40
C TRP A 357 6.32 -1.62 6.79
N GLN A 358 5.52 -1.15 7.75
CA GLN A 358 5.96 -1.07 9.15
C GLN A 358 6.17 -2.43 9.82
N LEU A 359 5.66 -3.53 9.25
CA LEU A 359 5.67 -4.85 9.91
C LEU A 359 6.62 -5.86 9.28
N SER A 360 6.73 -5.87 7.94
CA SER A 360 7.25 -7.05 7.22
C SER A 360 7.90 -6.79 5.85
N ASN A 361 8.08 -5.55 5.40
CA ASN A 361 8.67 -5.29 4.08
C ASN A 361 9.84 -4.30 4.17
N ASP A 362 10.78 -4.44 3.24
CA ASP A 362 11.98 -3.60 3.11
C ASP A 362 11.72 -2.32 2.31
N PHE A 363 12.54 -1.29 2.53
CA PHE A 363 12.46 -0.03 1.81
C PHE A 363 12.62 -0.22 0.29
N GLY A 364 13.53 -1.10 -0.15
CA GLY A 364 13.83 -1.33 -1.56
C GLY A 364 12.67 -1.88 -2.38
N SER A 365 11.69 -2.55 -1.75
CA SER A 365 10.50 -3.10 -2.42
C SER A 365 9.27 -2.19 -2.36
N SER A 366 9.38 -1.01 -1.76
CA SER A 366 8.26 -0.11 -1.43
C SER A 366 7.62 0.65 -2.61
N ALA A 367 7.77 0.18 -3.84
CA ALA A 367 7.18 0.81 -5.03
C ALA A 367 5.64 0.97 -4.92
N PRO A 368 4.85 -0.02 -4.43
CA PRO A 368 3.42 0.14 -4.23
C PRO A 368 3.07 1.24 -3.20
N LEU A 369 3.90 1.36 -2.15
CA LEU A 369 3.75 2.39 -1.12
C LEU A 369 3.97 3.79 -1.70
N PHE A 370 5.07 4.01 -2.41
CA PHE A 370 5.36 5.32 -3.01
C PHE A 370 4.39 5.68 -4.15
N PHE A 371 3.97 4.71 -4.97
CA PHE A 371 2.93 4.91 -5.97
C PHE A 371 1.60 5.34 -5.35
N SER A 372 1.14 4.64 -4.32
CA SER A 372 -0.10 5.00 -3.61
C SER A 372 0.01 6.32 -2.83
N LEU A 373 1.20 6.68 -2.33
CA LEU A 373 1.48 8.01 -1.78
C LEU A 373 1.34 9.11 -2.83
N GLY A 374 1.87 8.90 -4.04
CA GLY A 374 1.69 9.83 -5.17
C GLY A 374 0.21 10.05 -5.52
N LEU A 375 -0.56 8.95 -5.59
CA LEU A 375 -2.01 9.01 -5.80
C LEU A 375 -2.72 9.79 -4.68
N LEU A 376 -2.33 9.55 -3.42
CA LEU A 376 -2.89 10.24 -2.25
C LEU A 376 -2.60 11.74 -2.31
N VAL A 377 -1.37 12.14 -2.62
CA VAL A 377 -0.99 13.55 -2.77
C VAL A 377 -1.87 14.20 -3.84
N SER A 378 -1.94 13.62 -5.04
CA SER A 378 -2.71 14.18 -6.15
C SER A 378 -4.21 14.29 -5.83
N SER A 379 -4.79 13.31 -5.16
CA SER A 379 -6.22 13.33 -4.77
C SER A 379 -6.57 14.51 -3.85
N THR A 380 -5.61 14.99 -3.05
CA THR A 380 -5.83 16.17 -2.19
C THR A 380 -5.89 17.50 -2.96
N TYR A 381 -5.45 17.55 -4.21
CA TYR A 381 -5.42 18.79 -5.01
C TYR A 381 -6.58 18.89 -6.01
N GLN A 382 -7.04 17.77 -6.59
CA GLN A 382 -8.15 17.79 -7.55
C GLN A 382 -9.43 18.36 -6.92
N ASN A 383 -9.75 17.94 -5.70
CA ASN A 383 -10.98 18.35 -5.04
C ASN A 383 -11.05 19.86 -4.74
N ASN A 384 -9.92 20.54 -4.59
CA ASN A 384 -9.90 21.98 -4.31
C ASN A 384 -10.26 22.82 -5.52
N GLU A 385 -10.07 22.31 -6.74
CA GLU A 385 -10.43 23.04 -7.97
C GLU A 385 -11.92 22.96 -8.25
N GLU A 386 -12.54 21.80 -8.03
CA GLU A 386 -13.99 21.68 -8.18
C GLU A 386 -14.72 22.55 -7.17
N PHE A 387 -14.28 22.59 -5.91
CA PHE A 387 -14.94 23.37 -4.85
C PHE A 387 -14.88 24.89 -5.10
N ASN A 388 -13.71 25.41 -5.48
CA ASN A 388 -13.55 26.85 -5.73
C ASN A 388 -14.27 27.35 -7.00
N ASN A 389 -14.77 26.47 -7.85
CA ASN A 389 -15.57 26.84 -9.02
C ASN A 389 -17.09 26.88 -8.72
N TYR A 390 -17.50 26.50 -7.51
CA TYR A 390 -18.90 26.51 -7.06
C TYR A 390 -19.20 27.59 -6.01
N GLU A 391 -18.18 28.29 -5.52
CA GLU A 391 -18.29 29.56 -4.78
C GLU A 391 -18.07 30.71 -5.76
#